data_AF-A0A137QXC1-F1
#
_entry.id   AF-A0A137QXC1-F1
#
_cell.length_a   1.000
_cell.length_b   1.000
_cell.length_c   1.000
_cell.angle_alpha   90.00
_cell.angle_beta   90.00
_cell.angle_gamma   90.00
#
_symmetry.space_group_name_H-M   'P 1'
#
loop_
_entity.id
_entity.type
_entity.pdbx_description
1 polymer ?
#
loop_
_entity_poly.entity_id
_entity_poly.type
_entity_poly.pdbx_seq_one_letter_code
_entity_poly.pdbx_strand_id
1 'polypeptide(L)'
;MDNLTHFIYPNIQLHQPDQHFLDRTVLSSRNDEVDEINATLLDRFPGEKHILMGADSIDLDNAQDGNYNPYPMEYLNSLNVSGLPPAKLVLKVGCPIMLLRNLDPSEGLCNGTWMRLLGIHSRVLHCKIISGDARFANNEVMIPRIQLSPSAETLPIPLKCCQFPVHLAFAMTINKSQGQSVKYVGINLQTSVFSHGQLYVAFSCCTSHQCIRVLLLQQYNNKTINVVYKEVLGGLDLG
;
A
#
# COMPACT_ATOMS: atom_id res chain seq x y z
N MET A 1 10.05 9.74 12.07
CA MET A 1 8.94 9.67 11.10
C MET A 1 8.42 11.04 10.67
N ASP A 2 8.14 11.96 11.60
CA ASP A 2 7.48 13.25 11.27
C ASP A 2 8.26 14.15 10.31
N ASN A 3 9.58 14.27 10.46
CA ASN A 3 10.41 15.07 9.56
C ASN A 3 10.36 14.56 8.11
N LEU A 4 10.40 13.23 7.94
CA LEU A 4 10.33 12.58 6.63
C LEU A 4 8.98 12.85 5.96
N THR A 5 7.90 12.56 6.68
CA THR A 5 6.55 12.69 6.15
C THR A 5 6.14 14.14 5.89
N HIS A 6 6.61 15.09 6.70
CA HIS A 6 6.39 16.53 6.46
C HIS A 6 7.15 17.05 5.24
N PHE A 7 8.39 16.55 5.02
CA PHE A 7 9.15 16.90 3.81
C PHE A 7 8.45 16.39 2.55
N ILE A 8 7.94 15.16 2.56
CA ILE A 8 7.28 14.57 1.40
C ILE A 8 5.90 15.14 1.18
N TYR A 9 5.06 15.24 2.21
CA TYR A 9 3.70 15.75 2.13
C TYR A 9 3.54 17.05 2.94
N PRO A 10 4.13 18.17 2.47
CA PRO A 10 3.97 19.45 3.13
C PRO A 10 2.51 19.90 3.04
N ASN A 11 1.99 20.45 4.14
CA ASN A 11 0.61 20.96 4.23
C ASN A 11 -0.46 19.91 3.88
N ILE A 12 -0.23 18.64 4.24
CA ILE A 12 -1.21 17.56 4.02
C ILE A 12 -2.56 17.81 4.70
N GLN A 13 -2.62 18.72 5.69
CA GLN A 13 -3.87 19.14 6.33
C GLN A 13 -4.76 20.01 5.44
N LEU A 14 -4.24 20.54 4.33
CA LEU A 14 -4.97 21.36 3.37
C LEU A 14 -5.47 20.50 2.19
N HIS A 15 -6.42 21.04 1.43
CA HIS A 15 -6.86 20.41 0.20
C HIS A 15 -5.75 20.44 -0.87
N GLN A 16 -5.28 19.26 -1.28
CA GLN A 16 -4.21 19.11 -2.27
C GLN A 16 -4.75 18.66 -3.64
N PRO A 17 -4.16 19.10 -4.78
CA PRO A 17 -4.50 18.62 -6.11
C PRO A 17 -4.02 17.19 -6.36
N ASP A 18 -4.52 16.51 -7.40
CA ASP A 18 -4.16 15.10 -7.69
C ASP A 18 -2.68 14.89 -7.94
N GLN A 19 -2.07 15.84 -8.66
CA GLN A 19 -0.64 15.84 -8.94
C GLN A 19 0.20 15.86 -7.66
N HIS A 20 -0.33 16.42 -6.56
CA HIS A 20 0.37 16.40 -5.29
C HIS A 20 0.67 14.97 -4.88
N PHE A 21 -0.34 14.09 -4.93
CA PHE A 21 -0.18 12.69 -4.54
C PHE A 21 0.66 11.94 -5.56
N LEU A 22 0.44 12.10 -6.86
CA LEU A 22 1.21 11.38 -7.91
C LEU A 22 2.72 11.67 -7.88
N ASP A 23 3.10 12.89 -7.50
CA ASP A 23 4.50 13.31 -7.47
C ASP A 23 5.25 12.87 -6.21
N ARG A 24 4.57 12.28 -5.22
CA ARG A 24 5.09 12.06 -3.85
C ARG A 24 4.83 10.65 -3.38
N THR A 25 5.80 10.05 -2.71
CA THR A 25 5.58 8.79 -1.99
C THR A 25 6.58 8.60 -0.85
N VAL A 26 6.21 7.78 0.11
CA VAL A 26 7.15 7.24 1.11
C VAL A 26 7.32 5.74 0.86
N LEU A 27 8.57 5.30 0.81
CA LEU A 27 8.95 3.91 0.59
C LEU A 27 9.46 3.29 1.89
N SER A 28 9.01 2.07 2.18
CA SER A 28 9.56 1.22 3.25
C SER A 28 9.86 -0.17 2.72
N SER A 29 10.69 -0.94 3.42
CA SER A 29 10.97 -2.33 3.03
C SER A 29 9.80 -3.27 3.37
N ARG A 30 9.08 -3.00 4.48
CA ARG A 30 8.04 -3.89 5.02
C ARG A 30 6.64 -3.30 4.92
N ASN A 31 5.62 -4.18 4.86
CA ASN A 31 4.21 -3.76 4.77
C ASN A 31 3.69 -3.12 6.07
N ASP A 32 4.09 -3.65 7.24
CA ASP A 32 3.70 -3.12 8.55
C ASP A 32 4.12 -1.66 8.75
N GLU A 33 5.35 -1.32 8.36
CA GLU A 33 5.84 0.06 8.37
C GLU A 33 5.07 0.97 7.41
N VAL A 34 4.71 0.46 6.22
CA VAL A 34 3.90 1.19 5.23
C VAL A 34 2.51 1.50 5.79
N ASP A 35 1.90 0.54 6.48
CA ASP A 35 0.59 0.71 7.12
C ASP A 35 0.64 1.76 8.23
N GLU A 36 1.68 1.74 9.06
CA GLU A 36 1.92 2.75 10.11
C GLU A 36 2.10 4.16 9.53
N ILE A 37 2.92 4.30 8.48
CA ILE A 37 3.14 5.59 7.80
C ILE A 37 1.84 6.11 7.18
N ASN A 38 1.11 5.24 6.49
CA ASN A 38 -0.17 5.57 5.88
C ASN A 38 -1.19 6.01 6.93
N ALA A 39 -1.30 5.31 8.07
CA ALA A 39 -2.18 5.68 9.17
C ALA A 39 -1.81 7.06 9.76
N THR A 40 -0.52 7.30 9.98
CA THR A 40 0.00 8.59 10.50
C THR A 40 -0.28 9.76 9.56
N LEU A 41 -0.16 9.53 8.24
CA LEU A 41 -0.49 10.54 7.23
C LEU A 41 -2.00 10.77 7.14
N LEU A 42 -2.81 9.71 7.21
CA LEU A 42 -4.27 9.82 7.20
C LEU A 42 -4.80 10.57 8.44
N ASP A 43 -4.19 10.39 9.61
CA ASP A 43 -4.60 11.11 10.81
C ASP A 43 -4.45 12.63 10.67
N ARG A 44 -3.38 13.08 9.99
CA ARG A 44 -3.17 14.50 9.66
C ARG A 44 -3.98 14.98 8.47
N PHE A 45 -4.44 14.09 7.59
CA PHE A 45 -5.24 14.42 6.42
C PHE A 45 -6.58 15.06 6.85
N PRO A 46 -7.11 16.10 6.17
CA PRO A 46 -8.36 16.72 6.54
C PRO A 46 -9.55 15.78 6.30
N GLY A 47 -10.67 16.07 6.96
CA GLY A 47 -11.93 15.36 6.77
C GLY A 47 -12.22 14.28 7.80
N GLU A 48 -13.44 13.75 7.71
CA GLU A 48 -13.97 12.75 8.64
C GLU A 48 -13.36 11.37 8.39
N LYS A 49 -12.95 10.71 9.48
CA LYS A 49 -12.41 9.36 9.45
C LYS A 49 -13.56 8.34 9.35
N HIS A 50 -13.60 7.58 8.26
CA HIS A 50 -14.55 6.50 8.07
C HIS A 50 -13.86 5.14 8.31
N ILE A 51 -14.49 4.30 9.12
CA ILE A 51 -14.00 2.95 9.44
C ILE A 51 -14.90 1.94 8.72
N LEU A 52 -14.32 1.18 7.79
CA LEU A 52 -14.99 0.18 6.98
C LEU A 52 -14.53 -1.22 7.42
N MET A 53 -15.39 -1.90 8.18
CA MET A 53 -15.13 -3.28 8.62
C MET A 53 -15.29 -4.26 7.45
N GLY A 54 -14.44 -5.26 7.39
CA GLY A 54 -14.57 -6.42 6.53
C GLY A 54 -15.76 -7.27 6.96
N ALA A 55 -16.37 -7.97 6.00
CA ALA A 55 -17.33 -9.03 6.29
C ALA A 55 -16.62 -10.36 6.11
N ASP A 56 -15.91 -10.78 7.15
CA ASP A 56 -15.21 -12.05 7.17
C ASP A 56 -16.17 -13.16 7.60
N SER A 57 -16.19 -14.27 6.87
CA SER A 57 -17.05 -15.41 7.14
C SER A 57 -16.30 -16.72 6.93
N ILE A 58 -16.73 -17.80 7.57
CA ILE A 58 -16.19 -19.13 7.30
C ILE A 58 -16.82 -19.65 6.01
N ASP A 59 -15.98 -20.15 5.10
CA ASP A 59 -16.36 -20.83 3.87
C ASP A 59 -16.77 -22.27 4.16
N LEU A 60 -18.05 -22.43 4.52
CA LEU A 60 -18.65 -23.73 4.81
C LEU A 60 -18.76 -24.65 3.58
N ASP A 61 -18.62 -24.11 2.36
CA ASP A 61 -18.75 -24.88 1.11
C ASP A 61 -17.47 -25.68 0.80
N ASN A 62 -16.32 -25.21 1.28
CA ASN A 62 -15.00 -25.85 1.13
C ASN A 62 -14.56 -26.62 2.39
N ALA A 63 -15.39 -26.65 3.43
CA ALA A 63 -15.13 -27.41 4.65
C ALA A 63 -15.29 -28.91 4.37
N GLN A 64 -14.17 -29.62 4.16
CA GLN A 64 -14.20 -31.06 3.88
C GLN A 64 -14.67 -31.94 5.04
N ASP A 65 -14.97 -31.38 6.21
CA ASP A 65 -15.70 -32.09 7.25
C ASP A 65 -16.46 -31.06 8.08
N GLY A 66 -17.75 -31.31 8.32
CA GLY A 66 -18.68 -30.44 9.04
C GLY A 66 -18.40 -30.26 10.53
N ASN A 67 -17.13 -30.23 10.93
CA ASN A 67 -16.69 -30.16 12.31
C ASN A 67 -15.60 -29.09 12.51
N TYR A 68 -15.87 -27.87 12.04
CA TYR A 68 -15.06 -26.71 12.43
C TYR A 68 -15.62 -26.09 13.71
N ASN A 69 -14.78 -26.00 14.74
CA ASN A 69 -15.08 -25.16 15.89
C ASN A 69 -15.24 -23.71 15.40
N PRO A 70 -16.30 -22.98 15.79
CA PRO A 70 -16.46 -21.59 15.40
C PRO A 70 -15.31 -20.77 15.99
N TYR A 71 -14.40 -20.30 15.13
CA TYR A 71 -13.35 -19.38 15.54
C TYR A 71 -14.00 -18.05 15.98
N PRO A 72 -13.55 -17.45 17.10
CA PRO A 72 -14.02 -16.13 17.49
C PRO A 72 -13.76 -15.11 16.39
N MET A 73 -14.71 -14.21 16.14
CA MET A 73 -14.56 -13.16 15.12
C MET A 73 -13.39 -12.24 15.45
N GLU A 74 -13.05 -12.03 16.73
CA GLU A 74 -11.86 -11.26 17.11
C GLU A 74 -10.57 -11.93 16.62
N TYR A 75 -10.50 -13.27 16.66
CA TYR A 75 -9.36 -14.03 16.18
C TYR A 75 -9.26 -13.94 14.65
N LEU A 76 -10.37 -14.13 13.93
CA LEU A 76 -10.40 -14.01 12.46
C LEU A 76 -10.00 -12.61 11.99
N ASN A 77 -10.54 -11.56 12.64
CA ASN A 77 -10.21 -10.17 12.34
C ASN A 77 -8.75 -9.80 12.68
N SER A 78 -8.07 -10.59 13.52
CA SER A 78 -6.65 -10.38 13.86
C SER A 78 -5.69 -11.00 12.84
N LEU A 79 -6.18 -11.87 11.95
CA LEU A 79 -5.34 -12.52 10.94
C LEU A 79 -4.92 -11.51 9.86
N ASN A 80 -3.68 -11.05 9.93
CA ASN A 80 -3.06 -10.25 8.87
C ASN A 80 -2.26 -11.18 7.93
N VAL A 81 -2.96 -11.89 7.06
CA VAL A 81 -2.35 -12.81 6.08
C VAL A 81 -1.96 -12.02 4.83
N SER A 82 -0.72 -12.20 4.37
CA SER A 82 -0.23 -11.57 3.14
C SER A 82 -1.15 -11.88 1.95
N GLY A 83 -1.68 -10.84 1.32
CA GLY A 83 -2.55 -10.96 0.14
C GLY A 83 -4.05 -11.01 0.42
N LEU A 84 -4.47 -11.06 1.69
CA LEU A 84 -5.87 -10.81 2.08
C LEU A 84 -6.09 -9.31 2.36
N PRO A 85 -7.31 -8.78 2.15
CA PRO A 85 -7.64 -7.43 2.56
C PRO A 85 -7.58 -7.28 4.08
N PRO A 86 -7.27 -6.08 4.59
CA PRO A 86 -7.34 -5.85 6.03
C PRO A 86 -8.79 -5.95 6.53
N ALA A 87 -8.97 -6.57 7.70
CA ALA A 87 -10.26 -6.64 8.39
C ALA A 87 -10.84 -5.24 8.70
N LYS A 88 -9.98 -4.23 8.80
CA LYS A 88 -10.35 -2.83 9.05
C LYS A 88 -9.69 -1.93 8.01
N LEU A 89 -10.51 -1.27 7.19
CA LEU A 89 -10.05 -0.26 6.25
C LEU A 89 -10.48 1.13 6.75
N VAL A 90 -9.52 2.04 6.92
CA VAL A 90 -9.78 3.38 7.44
C VAL A 90 -9.44 4.41 6.37
N LEU A 91 -10.41 5.26 6.03
CA LEU A 91 -10.30 6.21 4.91
C LEU A 91 -10.84 7.59 5.30
N LYS A 92 -10.44 8.62 4.54
CA LYS A 92 -11.00 9.97 4.56
C LYS A 92 -11.27 10.40 3.13
N VAL A 93 -12.40 11.06 2.87
CA VAL A 93 -12.70 11.59 1.53
C VAL A 93 -11.57 12.53 1.09
N GLY A 94 -11.13 12.38 -0.15
CA GLY A 94 -10.03 13.12 -0.76
C GLY A 94 -8.66 12.44 -0.66
N CYS A 95 -8.49 11.39 0.14
CA CYS A 95 -7.20 10.71 0.27
C CYS A 95 -6.84 9.90 -0.99
N PRO A 96 -5.54 9.74 -1.30
CA PRO A 96 -5.08 8.84 -2.34
C PRO A 96 -5.19 7.39 -1.88
N ILE A 97 -5.75 6.55 -2.74
CA ILE A 97 -5.84 5.10 -2.56
C ILE A 97 -5.30 4.37 -3.79
N MET A 98 -4.87 3.12 -3.61
CA MET A 98 -4.36 2.26 -4.67
C MET A 98 -5.21 1.00 -4.75
N LEU A 99 -5.57 0.60 -5.97
CA LEU A 99 -6.27 -0.66 -6.23
C LEU A 99 -5.32 -1.85 -6.07
N LEU A 100 -5.77 -2.91 -5.41
CA LEU A 100 -4.95 -4.09 -5.08
C LEU A 100 -5.14 -5.26 -6.05
N ARG A 101 -6.15 -5.20 -6.93
CA ARG A 101 -6.55 -6.27 -7.85
C ARG A 101 -6.95 -5.71 -9.20
N ASN A 102 -6.83 -6.53 -10.23
CA ASN A 102 -7.42 -6.22 -11.52
C ASN A 102 -8.94 -6.44 -11.40
N LEU A 103 -9.72 -5.39 -11.61
CA LEU A 103 -11.18 -5.47 -11.67
C LEU A 103 -11.65 -5.39 -13.12
N ASP A 104 -11.14 -4.40 -13.84
CA ASP A 104 -11.40 -4.21 -15.27
C ASP A 104 -10.21 -3.50 -15.92
N PRO A 105 -9.23 -4.26 -16.44
CA PRO A 105 -8.07 -3.68 -17.12
C PRO A 105 -8.42 -2.85 -18.34
N SER A 106 -9.56 -3.12 -19.00
CA SER A 106 -9.96 -2.37 -20.19
C SER A 106 -10.40 -0.95 -19.88
N GLU A 107 -10.83 -0.72 -18.63
CA GLU A 107 -11.23 0.59 -18.09
C GLU A 107 -10.16 1.19 -17.15
N GLY A 108 -8.93 0.67 -17.16
CA GLY A 108 -7.82 1.18 -16.34
C GLY A 108 -7.86 0.76 -14.87
N LEU A 109 -8.78 -0.14 -14.48
CA LEU A 109 -8.90 -0.68 -13.12
C LEU A 109 -7.97 -1.89 -12.90
N CYS A 110 -6.67 -1.61 -12.95
CA CYS A 110 -5.59 -2.57 -12.74
C CYS A 110 -5.04 -2.50 -11.31
N ASN A 111 -4.38 -3.58 -10.87
CA ASN A 111 -3.56 -3.58 -9.67
C ASN A 111 -2.49 -2.49 -9.76
N GLY A 112 -2.41 -1.64 -8.74
CA GLY A 112 -1.51 -0.49 -8.71
C GLY A 112 -2.12 0.80 -9.26
N THR A 113 -3.34 0.82 -9.80
CA THR A 113 -4.01 2.08 -10.19
C THR A 113 -4.27 2.95 -8.96
N TRP A 114 -3.74 4.16 -8.95
CA TRP A 114 -4.01 5.17 -7.93
C TRP A 114 -5.26 5.95 -8.28
N MET A 115 -6.04 6.20 -7.24
CA MET A 115 -7.30 6.92 -7.32
C MET A 115 -7.39 7.92 -6.17
N ARG A 116 -8.16 8.99 -6.37
CA ARG A 116 -8.65 9.83 -5.27
C ARG A 116 -10.01 9.33 -4.82
N LEU A 117 -10.19 9.16 -3.52
CA LEU A 117 -11.51 8.87 -2.95
C LEU A 117 -12.39 10.13 -3.01
N LEU A 118 -13.53 10.07 -3.70
CA LEU A 118 -14.50 11.17 -3.81
C LEU A 118 -15.67 11.02 -2.83
N GLY A 119 -16.07 9.78 -2.55
CA GLY A 119 -17.19 9.50 -1.68
C GLY A 119 -17.19 8.05 -1.17
N ILE A 120 -17.81 7.85 -0.01
CA ILE A 120 -18.00 6.52 0.57
C ILE A 120 -19.50 6.28 0.66
N HIS A 121 -19.97 5.23 -0.01
CA HIS A 121 -21.36 4.80 0.03
C HIS A 121 -21.48 3.42 0.68
N SER A 122 -22.71 2.98 0.95
CA SER A 122 -22.97 1.75 1.70
C SER A 122 -22.36 0.49 1.08
N ARG A 123 -22.19 0.45 -0.25
CA ARG A 123 -21.72 -0.74 -0.99
C ARG A 123 -20.54 -0.49 -1.93
N VAL A 124 -20.20 0.77 -2.20
CA VAL A 124 -19.18 1.17 -3.17
C VAL A 124 -18.37 2.35 -2.66
N LEU A 125 -17.10 2.41 -3.06
CA LEU A 125 -16.30 3.62 -2.99
C LEU A 125 -16.41 4.35 -4.31
N HIS A 126 -16.77 5.63 -4.25
CA HIS A 126 -16.74 6.51 -5.41
C HIS A 126 -15.36 7.14 -5.50
N CYS A 127 -14.66 6.88 -6.61
CA CYS A 127 -13.26 7.20 -6.77
C CYS A 127 -13.01 7.86 -8.13
N LYS A 128 -11.92 8.62 -8.24
CA LYS A 128 -11.43 9.17 -9.50
C LYS A 128 -10.05 8.61 -9.82
N ILE A 129 -9.85 8.06 -11.01
CA ILE A 129 -8.53 7.60 -11.44
C ILE A 129 -7.60 8.79 -11.61
N ILE A 130 -6.43 8.75 -10.96
CA ILE A 130 -5.43 9.82 -11.03
C ILE A 130 -4.11 9.38 -11.66
N SER A 131 -3.83 8.08 -11.73
CA SER A 131 -2.61 7.53 -12.35
C SER A 131 -2.89 6.70 -13.59
N GLY A 132 -1.83 6.34 -14.30
CA GLY A 132 -1.87 5.35 -15.38
C GLY A 132 -1.99 6.00 -16.75
N ASP A 133 -2.63 5.30 -17.68
CA ASP A 133 -2.83 5.79 -19.04
C ASP A 133 -3.73 7.05 -19.02
N ALA A 134 -3.30 8.08 -19.75
CA ALA A 134 -4.01 9.35 -19.86
C ALA A 134 -5.46 9.19 -20.35
N ARG A 135 -5.78 8.10 -21.06
CA ARG A 135 -7.15 7.77 -21.50
C ARG A 135 -8.12 7.51 -20.36
N PHE A 136 -7.64 7.04 -19.20
CA PHE A 136 -8.48 6.73 -18.04
C PHE A 136 -8.38 7.81 -16.95
N ALA A 137 -7.43 8.74 -17.07
CA ALA A 137 -7.23 9.80 -16.09
C ALA A 137 -8.48 10.68 -15.96
N ASN A 138 -8.87 10.97 -14.72
CA ASN A 138 -10.08 11.69 -14.33
C ASN A 138 -11.40 10.93 -14.49
N ASN A 139 -11.39 9.68 -14.95
CA ASN A 139 -12.61 8.87 -14.95
C ASN A 139 -13.05 8.59 -13.51
N GLU A 140 -14.35 8.78 -13.27
CA GLU A 140 -14.97 8.40 -12.01
C GLU A 140 -15.44 6.95 -12.08
N VAL A 141 -15.15 6.20 -11.03
CA VAL A 141 -15.36 4.76 -10.94
C VAL A 141 -15.96 4.39 -9.60
N MET A 142 -16.75 3.32 -9.58
CA MET A 142 -17.35 2.76 -8.38
C MET A 142 -16.65 1.46 -8.04
N ILE A 143 -15.94 1.42 -6.91
CA ILE A 143 -15.20 0.24 -6.47
C ILE A 143 -16.05 -0.55 -5.47
N PRO A 144 -16.54 -1.75 -5.83
CA PRO A 144 -17.29 -2.59 -4.91
C PRO A 144 -16.35 -3.34 -3.96
N ARG A 145 -16.93 -3.96 -2.93
CA ARG A 145 -16.24 -4.98 -2.15
C ARG A 145 -16.04 -6.24 -2.99
N ILE A 146 -14.93 -6.91 -2.80
CA ILE A 146 -14.67 -8.23 -3.38
C ILE A 146 -14.52 -9.26 -2.25
N GLN A 147 -14.86 -10.50 -2.56
CA GLN A 147 -14.63 -11.63 -1.68
C GLN A 147 -13.32 -12.31 -2.07
N LEU A 148 -12.47 -12.58 -1.08
CA LEU A 148 -11.22 -13.32 -1.24
C LEU A 148 -11.18 -14.46 -0.25
N SER A 149 -10.88 -15.65 -0.74
CA SER A 149 -10.63 -16.82 0.10
C SER A 149 -9.15 -17.19 0.00
N PRO A 150 -8.40 -17.32 1.12
CA PRO A 150 -7.05 -17.83 1.07
C PRO A 150 -7.07 -19.31 0.67
N SER A 151 -5.99 -19.77 0.03
CA SER A 151 -5.83 -21.21 -0.21
C SER A 151 -5.60 -21.94 1.11
N ALA A 152 -5.96 -23.23 1.17
CA ALA A 152 -5.73 -24.08 2.35
C ALA A 152 -4.24 -24.17 2.75
N GLU A 153 -3.32 -23.98 1.79
CA GLU A 153 -1.87 -23.90 2.03
C GLU A 153 -1.46 -22.62 2.77
N THR A 154 -2.17 -21.51 2.52
CA THR A 154 -1.87 -20.20 3.11
C THR A 154 -2.50 -20.07 4.48
N LEU A 155 -3.73 -20.57 4.63
CA LEU A 155 -4.47 -20.57 5.88
C LEU A 155 -5.31 -21.85 5.94
N PRO A 156 -5.12 -22.74 6.95
CA PRO A 156 -5.90 -23.96 7.08
C PRO A 156 -7.36 -23.70 7.50
N ILE A 157 -7.71 -22.43 7.73
CA ILE A 157 -9.07 -21.98 8.02
C ILE A 157 -9.72 -21.59 6.69
N PRO A 158 -10.87 -22.18 6.33
CA PRO A 158 -11.61 -21.80 5.14
C PRO A 158 -12.26 -20.42 5.39
N LEU A 159 -11.50 -19.34 5.20
CA LEU A 159 -11.93 -17.97 5.46
C LEU A 159 -12.40 -17.32 4.14
N LYS A 160 -13.51 -16.61 4.16
CA LYS A 160 -13.98 -15.72 3.08
C LYS A 160 -13.90 -14.30 3.62
N CYS A 161 -12.96 -13.50 3.13
CA CYS A 161 -12.80 -12.09 3.48
C CYS A 161 -13.50 -11.20 2.45
N CYS A 162 -14.48 -10.41 2.86
CA CYS A 162 -15.19 -9.48 1.96
C CYS A 162 -14.88 -8.02 2.31
N GLN A 163 -14.12 -7.34 1.45
CA GLN A 163 -13.65 -5.97 1.67
C GLN A 163 -13.38 -5.24 0.34
N PHE A 164 -13.29 -3.91 0.39
CA PHE A 164 -12.82 -3.14 -0.76
C PHE A 164 -11.36 -3.49 -1.11
N PRO A 165 -11.04 -3.77 -2.39
CA PRO A 165 -9.69 -4.13 -2.82
C PRO A 165 -8.78 -2.91 -2.95
N VAL A 166 -8.72 -2.06 -1.92
CA VAL A 166 -7.94 -0.81 -1.95
C VAL A 166 -7.09 -0.68 -0.70
N HIS A 167 -6.01 0.09 -0.81
CA HIS A 167 -5.20 0.53 0.31
C HIS A 167 -4.89 2.03 0.21
N LEU A 168 -4.52 2.67 1.32
CA LEU A 168 -3.97 4.02 1.29
C LEU A 168 -2.68 4.05 0.47
N ALA A 169 -2.50 5.12 -0.31
CA ALA A 169 -1.40 5.27 -1.26
C ALA A 169 -0.45 6.42 -0.94
N PHE A 170 -0.35 6.86 0.32
CA PHE A 170 0.67 7.84 0.70
C PHE A 170 2.06 7.22 0.77
N ALA A 171 2.12 5.95 1.19
CA ALA A 171 3.31 5.13 1.27
C ALA A 171 3.08 3.77 0.62
N MET A 172 4.16 3.15 0.15
CA MET A 172 4.17 1.79 -0.39
C MET A 172 5.50 1.10 -0.13
N THR A 173 5.57 -0.20 -0.40
CA THR A 173 6.83 -0.92 -0.28
C THR A 173 7.76 -0.61 -1.45
N ILE A 174 9.06 -0.68 -1.21
CA ILE A 174 10.10 -0.57 -2.25
C ILE A 174 9.84 -1.55 -3.40
N ASN A 175 9.39 -2.77 -3.08
CA ASN A 175 9.08 -3.78 -4.11
C ASN A 175 7.92 -3.33 -5.01
N LYS A 176 6.91 -2.63 -4.45
CA LYS A 176 5.76 -2.12 -5.19
C LYS A 176 6.08 -0.88 -6.03
N SER A 177 7.11 -0.12 -5.66
CA SER A 177 7.53 1.07 -6.40
C SER A 177 8.44 0.78 -7.60
N GLN A 178 8.82 -0.49 -7.82
CA GLN A 178 9.70 -0.86 -8.92
C GLN A 178 9.09 -0.43 -10.28
N GLY A 179 9.86 0.34 -11.05
CA GLY A 179 9.43 0.86 -12.35
C GLY A 179 8.57 2.13 -12.27
N GLN A 180 8.31 2.67 -11.08
CA GLN A 180 7.62 3.96 -10.90
C GLN A 180 8.64 5.09 -10.69
N SER A 181 8.35 6.23 -11.30
CA SER A 181 9.12 7.47 -11.08
C SER A 181 8.23 8.53 -10.42
N VAL A 182 8.73 9.13 -9.35
CA VAL A 182 8.08 10.20 -8.59
C VAL A 182 9.03 11.38 -8.42
N LYS A 183 8.49 12.59 -8.22
CA LYS A 183 9.31 13.78 -8.04
C LYS A 183 9.92 13.87 -6.65
N TYR A 184 9.22 13.41 -5.62
CA TYR A 184 9.67 13.44 -4.23
C TYR A 184 9.51 12.06 -3.60
N VAL A 185 10.59 11.57 -3.00
CA VAL A 185 10.58 10.24 -2.36
C VAL A 185 11.18 10.31 -0.97
N GLY A 186 10.40 9.83 0.00
CA GLY A 186 10.87 9.57 1.35
C GLY A 186 11.25 8.12 1.45
N ILE A 187 12.45 7.78 1.91
CA ILE A 187 12.88 6.39 2.08
C ILE A 187 13.04 6.13 3.57
N ASN A 188 12.17 5.29 4.12
CA ASN A 188 12.24 4.81 5.49
C ASN A 188 13.16 3.58 5.56
N LEU A 189 14.31 3.74 6.20
CA LEU A 189 15.33 2.72 6.42
C LEU A 189 15.63 2.57 7.93
N GLN A 190 14.64 2.84 8.78
CA GLN A 190 14.73 2.50 10.21
C GLN A 190 14.91 0.98 10.38
N THR A 191 14.26 0.19 9.54
CA THR A 191 14.60 -1.21 9.28
C THR A 191 15.41 -1.33 7.99
N SER A 192 16.47 -2.13 8.01
CA SER A 192 17.30 -2.36 6.81
C SER A 192 16.52 -3.08 5.71
N VAL A 193 16.93 -2.88 4.46
CA VAL A 193 16.45 -3.68 3.33
C VAL A 193 16.88 -5.15 3.50
N PHE A 194 16.09 -6.08 2.97
CA PHE A 194 16.30 -7.51 3.17
C PHE A 194 16.53 -8.29 1.86
N SER A 195 16.42 -7.63 0.70
CA SER A 195 16.61 -8.28 -0.59
C SER A 195 17.53 -7.48 -1.51
N HIS A 196 18.15 -8.20 -2.44
CA HIS A 196 19.05 -7.63 -3.42
C HIS A 196 18.37 -6.58 -4.29
N GLY A 197 19.07 -5.47 -4.54
CA GLY A 197 18.59 -4.41 -5.42
C GLY A 197 17.50 -3.51 -4.83
N GLN A 198 16.94 -3.82 -3.66
CA GLN A 198 15.89 -2.98 -3.04
C GLN A 198 16.36 -1.54 -2.82
N LEU A 199 17.57 -1.34 -2.30
CA LEU A 199 18.09 0.01 -2.09
C LEU A 199 18.23 0.77 -3.42
N TYR A 200 18.70 0.09 -4.46
CA TYR A 200 18.79 0.66 -5.81
C TYR A 200 17.39 1.05 -6.36
N VAL A 201 16.40 0.16 -6.22
CA VAL A 201 15.01 0.46 -6.59
C VAL A 201 14.50 1.70 -5.85
N ALA A 202 14.72 1.80 -4.54
CA ALA A 202 14.26 2.94 -3.75
C ALA A 202 14.86 4.28 -4.21
N PHE A 203 16.17 4.33 -4.50
CA PHE A 203 16.83 5.55 -4.95
C PHE A 203 16.55 5.88 -6.43
N SER A 204 16.34 4.87 -7.28
CA SER A 204 16.04 5.07 -8.71
C SER A 204 14.63 5.59 -8.98
N CYS A 205 13.72 5.55 -7.99
CA CYS A 205 12.37 6.11 -8.11
C CYS A 205 12.35 7.64 -8.31
N CYS A 206 13.43 8.36 -7.99
CA CYS A 206 13.50 9.80 -8.13
C CYS A 206 14.74 10.22 -8.92
N THR A 207 14.57 11.22 -9.80
CA THR A 207 15.64 11.70 -10.68
C THR A 207 16.56 12.73 -10.02
N SER A 208 16.11 13.42 -8.97
CA SER A 208 16.87 14.48 -8.29
C SER A 208 17.14 14.14 -6.83
N HIS A 209 18.42 14.15 -6.45
CA HIS A 209 18.86 13.91 -5.07
C HIS A 209 18.26 14.90 -4.06
N GLN A 210 17.95 16.13 -4.48
CA GLN A 210 17.37 17.16 -3.62
C GLN A 210 15.94 16.83 -3.18
N CYS A 211 15.26 15.95 -3.93
CA CYS A 211 13.91 15.52 -3.65
C CYS A 211 13.84 14.16 -2.93
N ILE A 212 15.00 13.60 -2.56
CA ILE A 212 15.12 12.36 -1.80
C ILE A 212 15.37 12.73 -0.34
N ARG A 213 14.58 12.16 0.57
CA ARG A 213 14.82 12.25 2.02
C ARG A 213 14.90 10.86 2.60
N VAL A 214 15.97 10.56 3.31
CA VAL A 214 16.19 9.23 3.90
C VAL A 214 16.06 9.34 5.41
N LEU A 215 15.30 8.42 6.01
CA LEU A 215 15.18 8.26 7.45
C LEU A 215 15.94 7.01 7.88
N LEU A 216 16.97 7.18 8.70
CA LEU A 216 17.80 6.11 9.23
C LEU A 216 17.64 6.02 10.75
N LEU A 217 17.84 4.84 11.32
CA LEU A 217 17.95 4.69 12.76
C LEU A 217 19.29 5.30 13.22
N GLN A 218 19.25 6.31 14.10
CA GLN A 218 20.45 7.02 14.59
C GLN A 218 21.48 6.08 15.24
N GLN A 219 21.02 4.96 15.79
CA GLN A 219 21.84 3.95 16.45
C GLN A 219 22.84 3.27 15.49
N TYR A 220 22.63 3.34 14.17
CA TYR A 220 23.52 2.77 13.16
C TYR A 220 24.46 3.80 12.52
N ASN A 221 24.70 4.95 13.17
CA ASN A 221 25.63 5.98 12.70
C ASN A 221 25.36 6.42 11.24
N ASN A 222 24.08 6.59 10.89
CA ASN A 222 23.62 6.92 9.54
C ASN A 222 24.03 5.90 8.45
N LYS A 223 24.12 4.62 8.82
CA LYS A 223 24.35 3.51 7.88
C LYS A 223 23.17 2.54 7.88
N THR A 224 23.01 1.83 6.77
CA THR A 224 22.04 0.75 6.60
C THR A 224 22.73 -0.43 5.93
N ILE A 225 22.20 -1.64 6.10
CA ILE A 225 22.71 -2.83 5.43
C ILE A 225 22.20 -2.81 3.99
N ASN A 226 23.10 -2.98 3.02
CA ASN A 226 22.75 -3.23 1.63
C ASN A 226 22.94 -4.72 1.32
N VAL A 227 21.94 -5.35 0.72
CA VAL A 227 21.99 -6.76 0.33
C VAL A 227 22.45 -6.85 -1.13
N VAL A 228 23.58 -7.51 -1.37
CA VAL A 228 24.18 -7.64 -2.70
C VAL A 228 24.47 -9.11 -2.99
N TYR A 229 23.82 -9.67 -4.01
CA TYR A 229 24.15 -11.00 -4.52
C TYR A 229 25.37 -10.87 -5.45
N LYS A 230 26.50 -11.36 -4.96
CA LYS A 230 27.80 -11.22 -5.65
C LYS A 230 27.86 -12.05 -6.92
N GLU A 231 27.05 -13.09 -7.01
CA GLU A 231 26.90 -13.97 -8.17
C GLU A 231 26.42 -13.19 -9.40
N VAL A 232 25.60 -12.15 -9.18
CA VAL A 232 25.11 -11.24 -10.24
C VAL A 232 26.21 -10.27 -10.70
N LEU A 233 27.21 -10.03 -9.85
CA LEU A 233 28.35 -9.15 -10.13
C LEU A 233 29.58 -9.88 -10.68
N GLY A 234 29.55 -11.22 -10.75
CA GLY A 234 30.69 -12.10 -11.07
C GLY A 234 31.24 -12.02 -12.50
N GLY A 235 30.92 -10.98 -13.26
CA GLY A 235 31.51 -10.67 -14.57
C GLY A 235 32.03 -9.23 -14.70
N LEU A 236 31.96 -8.44 -13.62
CA LEU A 236 32.48 -7.08 -13.59
C LEU A 236 33.67 -7.03 -12.63
N ASP A 237 34.88 -7.07 -13.20
CA ASP A 237 36.08 -6.63 -12.49
C ASP A 237 35.89 -5.16 -12.12
N LEU A 238 35.46 -4.91 -10.88
CA LEU A 238 35.54 -3.59 -10.27
C LEU A 238 36.97 -3.44 -9.75
N GLY A 239 37.87 -3.11 -10.68
CA GLY A 239 39.26 -2.73 -10.42
C GLY A 239 39.39 -1.46 -9.60
#